data_AF-A0A914VUB3-F1
#
_entry.id   AF-A0A914VUB3-F1
#
_cell.length_a   1.000
_cell.length_b   1.000
_cell.length_c   1.000
_cell.angle_alpha   90.00
_cell.angle_beta   90.00
_cell.angle_gamma   90.00
#
_symmetry.space_group_name_H-M   'P 1'
#
loop_
_entity.id
_entity.type
_entity.pdbx_description
1 polymer ?
#
loop_
_entity_poly.entity_id
_entity_poly.type
_entity_poly.pdbx_seq_one_letter_code
_entity_poly.pdbx_strand_id
1 'polypeptide(L)'
;MMISSGQTPCLAIRRETHNAWERRAPLTPVHVKKLVKKGIRVLIQPSNRRAFPIQDYVAVGAIVQEDLSEAQLIMTVKAVPIQELIPEKTYAFFSHTIKAQTENMPLLDAVLHRKIRLIDYEKMVNSKGKRIVMFGKWAGFTGIISLFHGLGLRLLALGHNTPFLHIGLAHNYSNSHMAINAVRDAGYEIALNKMPHSVGPLVFIFTGSGNVSRGAQEVFRHLPHEYVDVSMLPKIAMQGELNKVYGCVVSRADHIVHKAGSVYDPEEFEQHPERYVSKFATEIAPYASVIINGIFWGPKMPRLLTISDAKRLLTPNVKQSLDVPGCPTLPHRLIALCDISADPCGSIEFMTACTTIDKPFKIYDADLNQMTDNLNVAKGCLICSIDNLPAQMPVEASEQFGSLLLPYIPDMLNCSTNQHFDRLACCDEVKKAIITTDGKLTPNFQYINRLRLEKPVATEEVSRSSKYCDHEKATRTSDNSQLDVLCLGAEISVVSHRVNQTQG
;
A
#
# COMPACT_ATOMS: atom_id res chain seq x y z
N MET A 1 5.96 -21.27 30.67
CA MET A 1 7.35 -20.79 30.88
C MET A 1 7.28 -19.56 31.76
N MET A 2 8.06 -19.56 32.85
CA MET A 2 7.82 -18.77 34.05
C MET A 2 7.98 -17.26 33.83
N ILE A 3 6.89 -16.52 34.08
CA ILE A 3 6.89 -15.07 34.24
C ILE A 3 7.27 -14.81 35.70
N SER A 4 8.57 -14.61 35.96
CA SER A 4 9.09 -14.36 37.30
C SER A 4 9.03 -12.87 37.65
N SER A 5 7.86 -12.40 38.08
CA SER A 5 7.68 -11.25 38.99
C SER A 5 6.24 -11.30 39.48
N GLY A 6 5.96 -10.99 40.75
CA GLY A 6 4.61 -11.06 41.33
C GLY A 6 3.57 -10.09 40.75
N GLN A 7 3.81 -9.54 39.56
CA GLN A 7 2.97 -8.59 38.85
C GLN A 7 2.40 -9.26 37.59
N THR A 8 1.08 -9.20 37.43
CA THR A 8 0.39 -9.73 36.24
C THR A 8 0.92 -9.02 34.97
N PRO A 9 1.36 -9.76 33.94
CA PRO A 9 1.89 -9.15 32.72
C PRO A 9 0.82 -8.27 32.05
N CYS A 10 1.21 -7.07 31.64
CA CYS A 10 0.29 -6.04 31.16
C CYS A 10 0.68 -5.53 29.77
N LEU A 11 -0.20 -5.75 28.79
CA LEU A 11 -0.10 -5.29 27.43
C LEU A 11 -1.13 -4.18 27.18
N ALA A 12 -0.76 -3.13 26.45
CA ALA A 12 -1.69 -2.14 25.93
C ALA A 12 -1.79 -2.18 24.40
N ILE A 13 -3.02 -2.11 23.90
CA ILE A 13 -3.33 -1.85 22.49
C ILE A 13 -3.71 -0.38 22.36
N ARG A 14 -2.83 0.41 21.73
CA ARG A 14 -3.05 1.84 21.49
C ARG A 14 -4.11 2.03 20.40
N ARG A 15 -4.79 3.18 20.38
CA ARG A 15 -5.57 3.61 19.20
C ARG A 15 -4.63 4.02 18.07
N GLU A 16 -5.09 4.03 16.82
CA GLU A 16 -4.29 4.54 15.68
C GLU A 16 -4.56 6.02 15.44
N THR A 17 -3.50 6.79 15.16
CA THR A 17 -3.58 8.25 14.92
C THR A 17 -2.92 8.70 13.62
N HIS A 18 -2.40 7.77 12.81
CA HIS A 18 -1.63 8.09 11.61
C HIS A 18 -2.45 8.84 10.54
N ASN A 19 -3.63 8.32 10.19
CA ASN A 19 -4.59 8.99 9.30
C ASN A 19 -6.00 8.43 9.55
N ALA A 20 -7.01 8.96 8.84
CA ALA A 20 -8.40 8.53 8.98
C ALA A 20 -8.64 7.08 8.55
N TRP A 21 -7.87 6.59 7.59
CA TRP A 21 -7.98 5.25 7.02
C TRP A 21 -7.33 4.16 7.88
N GLU A 22 -6.38 4.52 8.74
CA GLU A 22 -5.74 3.57 9.65
C GLU A 22 -6.71 3.16 10.77
N ARG A 23 -7.51 2.15 10.47
CA ARG A 23 -8.53 1.56 11.35
C ARG A 23 -8.13 0.18 11.85
N ARG A 24 -6.98 -0.34 11.43
CA ARG A 24 -6.47 -1.65 11.85
C ARG A 24 -6.10 -1.62 13.33
N ALA A 25 -5.89 -2.81 13.88
CA ALA A 25 -5.34 -3.00 15.20
C ALA A 25 -4.27 -4.11 15.16
N PRO A 26 -3.22 -4.04 15.98
CA PRO A 26 -2.22 -5.10 16.03
C PRO A 26 -2.81 -6.43 16.54
N LEU A 27 -3.87 -6.37 17.36
CA LEU A 27 -4.58 -7.51 17.91
C LEU A 27 -6.09 -7.27 17.88
N THR A 28 -6.85 -8.27 17.46
CA THR A 28 -8.31 -8.26 17.40
C THR A 28 -8.92 -8.84 18.68
N PRO A 29 -10.24 -8.72 18.90
CA PRO A 29 -10.91 -9.37 20.05
C PRO A 29 -10.63 -10.88 20.15
N VAL A 30 -10.51 -11.59 19.01
CA VAL A 30 -10.16 -13.03 18.98
C VAL A 30 -8.78 -13.28 19.59
N HIS A 31 -7.79 -12.43 19.29
CA HIS A 31 -6.46 -12.55 19.88
C HIS A 31 -6.45 -12.17 21.35
N VAL A 32 -7.14 -11.08 21.72
CA VAL A 32 -7.23 -10.62 23.11
C VAL A 32 -7.88 -11.67 24.00
N LYS A 33 -8.95 -12.33 23.55
CA LYS A 33 -9.56 -13.46 24.26
C LYS A 33 -8.55 -14.55 24.63
N LYS A 34 -7.62 -14.86 23.71
CA LYS A 34 -6.58 -15.87 23.93
C LYS A 34 -5.52 -15.40 24.95
N LEU A 35 -5.18 -14.11 24.95
CA LEU A 35 -4.23 -13.52 25.90
C LEU A 35 -4.82 -13.42 27.30
N VAL A 36 -6.06 -12.94 27.44
CA VAL A 36 -6.78 -12.84 28.71
C VAL A 36 -6.93 -14.22 29.36
N LYS A 37 -7.29 -15.26 28.58
CA LYS A 37 -7.34 -16.65 29.07
C LYS A 37 -5.99 -17.17 29.58
N LYS A 38 -4.87 -16.62 29.11
CA LYS A 38 -3.52 -16.94 29.60
C LYS A 38 -3.10 -16.11 30.82
N GLY A 39 -4.01 -15.30 31.38
CA GLY A 39 -3.75 -14.44 32.53
C GLY A 39 -3.00 -13.16 32.18
N ILE A 40 -2.92 -12.78 30.90
CA ILE A 40 -2.34 -11.50 30.48
C ILE A 40 -3.40 -10.41 30.60
N ARG A 41 -3.09 -9.35 31.34
CA ARG A 41 -3.95 -8.18 31.43
C ARG A 41 -3.78 -7.36 30.15
N VAL A 42 -4.89 -7.05 29.49
CA VAL A 42 -4.90 -6.31 28.22
C VAL A 42 -5.65 -4.99 28.41
N LEU A 43 -4.92 -3.88 28.34
CA LEU A 43 -5.48 -2.54 28.27
C LEU A 43 -5.81 -2.21 26.81
N ILE A 44 -6.95 -1.59 26.57
CA ILE A 44 -7.37 -1.13 25.25
C ILE A 44 -7.70 0.35 25.33
N GLN A 45 -6.98 1.16 24.54
CA GLN A 45 -7.27 2.58 24.47
C GLN A 45 -8.61 2.79 23.73
N PRO A 46 -9.52 3.65 24.23
CA PRO A 46 -10.77 3.99 23.55
C PRO A 46 -10.52 4.40 22.10
N SER A 47 -11.40 4.08 21.16
CA SER A 47 -11.29 4.58 19.77
C SER A 47 -12.58 4.35 19.00
N ASN A 48 -13.09 5.42 18.39
CA ASN A 48 -14.21 5.34 17.44
C ASN A 48 -13.72 5.08 16.00
N ARG A 49 -12.41 5.08 15.75
CA ARG A 49 -11.82 4.85 14.43
C ARG A 49 -11.53 3.37 14.16
N ARG A 50 -11.20 2.61 15.21
CA ARG A 50 -10.81 1.20 15.09
C ARG A 50 -11.93 0.39 14.43
N ALA A 51 -11.57 -0.51 13.53
CA ALA A 51 -12.53 -1.34 12.79
C ALA A 51 -13.34 -2.31 13.67
N PHE A 52 -12.89 -2.50 14.91
CA PHE A 52 -13.53 -3.34 15.92
C PHE A 52 -14.14 -2.44 17.00
N PRO A 53 -15.45 -2.52 17.24
CA PRO A 53 -16.11 -1.86 18.36
C PRO A 53 -15.40 -2.13 19.69
N ILE A 54 -15.37 -1.13 20.57
CA ILE A 54 -14.70 -1.27 21.88
C ILE A 54 -15.38 -2.35 22.75
N GLN A 55 -16.69 -2.54 22.58
CA GLN A 55 -17.49 -3.53 23.30
C GLN A 55 -17.02 -4.96 22.99
N ASP A 56 -16.54 -5.23 21.78
CA ASP A 56 -16.04 -6.55 21.40
C ASP A 56 -14.76 -6.90 22.18
N TYR A 57 -13.91 -5.91 22.47
CA TYR A 57 -12.75 -6.08 23.32
C TYR A 57 -13.13 -6.29 24.79
N VAL A 58 -14.11 -5.51 25.29
CA VAL A 58 -14.60 -5.65 26.68
C VAL A 58 -15.22 -7.03 26.90
N ALA A 59 -16.02 -7.52 25.95
CA ALA A 59 -16.67 -8.83 26.03
C ALA A 59 -15.69 -10.00 26.14
N VAL A 60 -14.43 -9.81 25.72
CA VAL A 60 -13.36 -10.82 25.84
C VAL A 60 -12.39 -10.55 26.99
N GLY A 61 -12.69 -9.58 27.85
CA GLY A 61 -11.95 -9.26 29.07
C GLY A 61 -10.84 -8.22 28.93
N ALA A 62 -10.82 -7.42 27.86
CA ALA A 62 -9.97 -6.24 27.80
C ALA A 62 -10.48 -5.15 28.74
N ILE A 63 -9.56 -4.35 29.28
CA ILE A 63 -9.87 -3.23 30.17
C ILE A 63 -9.73 -1.94 29.40
N VAL A 64 -10.82 -1.19 29.27
CA VAL A 64 -10.82 0.11 28.60
C VAL A 64 -10.10 1.13 29.49
N GLN A 65 -9.01 1.71 28.99
CA GLN A 65 -8.21 2.66 29.75
C GLN A 65 -7.54 3.67 28.83
N GLU A 66 -7.61 4.95 29.19
CA GLU A 66 -6.95 6.03 28.44
C GLU A 66 -5.45 6.03 28.67
N ASP A 67 -5.04 6.05 29.95
CA ASP A 67 -3.65 6.01 30.35
C ASP A 67 -3.08 4.60 30.23
N LEU A 68 -2.03 4.46 29.43
CA LEU A 68 -1.35 3.19 29.17
C LEU A 68 -0.06 3.02 30.00
N SER A 69 0.22 3.93 30.94
CA SER A 69 1.45 3.96 31.73
C SER A 69 1.67 2.71 32.59
N GLU A 70 0.62 1.94 32.88
CA GLU A 70 0.75 0.65 33.58
C GLU A 70 1.34 -0.46 32.68
N ALA A 71 1.14 -0.38 31.36
CA ALA A 71 1.56 -1.44 30.46
C ALA A 71 3.08 -1.56 30.35
N GLN A 72 3.56 -2.80 30.25
CA GLN A 72 4.97 -3.12 29.98
C GLN A 72 5.28 -3.01 28.49
N LEU A 73 4.30 -3.42 27.67
CA LEU A 73 4.33 -3.42 26.22
C LEU A 73 3.18 -2.58 25.69
N ILE A 74 3.46 -1.64 24.79
CA ILE A 74 2.47 -0.83 24.08
C ILE A 74 2.55 -1.15 22.59
N MET A 75 1.44 -1.60 22.02
CA MET A 75 1.37 -2.05 20.62
C MET A 75 0.51 -1.12 19.77
N THR A 76 0.98 -0.89 18.55
CA THR A 76 0.30 -0.12 17.51
C THR A 76 0.75 -0.64 16.14
N VAL A 77 -0.03 -0.44 15.10
CA VAL A 77 0.33 -0.81 13.72
C VAL A 77 1.33 0.20 13.17
N LYS A 78 1.00 1.50 13.22
CA LYS A 78 1.85 2.59 12.70
C LYS A 78 2.53 3.34 13.85
N ALA A 79 3.55 4.11 13.50
CA ALA A 79 4.32 4.91 14.46
C ALA A 79 3.45 5.85 15.32
N VAL A 80 3.87 6.03 16.56
CA VAL A 80 3.20 6.90 17.55
C VAL A 80 3.69 8.35 17.40
N PRO A 81 2.81 9.36 17.49
CA PRO A 81 3.23 10.75 17.54
C PRO A 81 4.22 11.01 18.69
N ILE A 82 5.29 11.76 18.42
CA ILE A 82 6.41 11.95 19.34
C ILE A 82 5.95 12.41 20.73
N GLN A 83 5.01 13.36 20.78
CA GLN A 83 4.49 13.91 22.02
C GLN A 83 3.76 12.88 22.90
N GLU A 84 3.21 11.81 22.30
CA GLU A 84 2.44 10.78 23.00
C GLU A 84 3.27 9.58 23.48
N LEU A 85 4.58 9.56 23.19
CA LEU A 85 5.46 8.47 23.59
C LEU A 85 5.69 8.44 25.11
N ILE A 86 5.20 7.41 25.79
CA ILE A 86 5.50 7.22 27.23
C ILE A 86 6.96 6.78 27.41
N PRO A 87 7.79 7.50 28.20
CA PRO A 87 9.18 7.13 28.45
C PRO A 87 9.36 5.79 29.14
N GLU A 88 10.53 5.18 28.95
CA GLU A 88 10.96 3.96 29.62
C GLU A 88 9.96 2.79 29.48
N LYS A 89 9.29 2.72 28.32
CA LYS A 89 8.38 1.62 27.93
C LYS A 89 8.92 0.80 26.77
N THR A 90 8.34 -0.40 26.61
CA THR A 90 8.54 -1.22 25.41
C THR A 90 7.42 -0.91 24.42
N TYR A 91 7.78 -0.56 23.20
CA TYR A 91 6.84 -0.37 22.09
C TYR A 91 7.06 -1.42 21.02
N ALA A 92 5.99 -1.84 20.35
CA ALA A 92 6.08 -2.64 19.14
C ALA A 92 5.21 -2.05 18.02
N PHE A 93 5.84 -1.67 16.90
CA PHE A 93 5.17 -1.10 15.71
C PHE A 93 6.09 -1.05 14.49
N PHE A 94 5.52 -0.77 13.30
CA PHE A 94 6.31 -0.44 12.10
C PHE A 94 6.88 0.98 12.22
N SER A 95 8.17 1.09 12.58
CA SER A 95 8.77 2.40 12.87
C SER A 95 9.25 3.13 11.63
N HIS A 96 9.59 2.39 10.56
CA HIS A 96 10.22 2.92 9.35
C HIS A 96 11.54 3.67 9.61
N THR A 97 12.25 3.35 10.70
CA THR A 97 13.50 4.04 11.07
C THR A 97 14.77 3.34 10.55
N ILE A 98 14.67 2.06 10.19
CA ILE A 98 15.81 1.20 9.86
C ILE A 98 16.58 1.58 8.59
N LYS A 99 15.99 2.39 7.70
CA LYS A 99 16.61 2.92 6.46
C LYS A 99 17.13 4.36 6.64
N ALA A 100 17.09 4.88 7.87
CA ALA A 100 17.53 6.23 8.22
C ALA A 100 16.89 7.35 7.35
N GLN A 101 15.63 7.19 6.93
CA GLN A 101 14.92 8.23 6.17
C GLN A 101 14.71 9.47 7.04
N THR A 102 14.99 10.66 6.48
CA THR A 102 15.09 11.92 7.23
C THR A 102 13.81 12.22 7.99
N GLU A 103 12.67 11.97 7.38
CA GLU A 103 11.32 12.14 7.94
C GLU A 103 11.07 11.27 9.19
N ASN A 104 11.73 10.13 9.33
CA ASN A 104 11.54 9.19 10.44
C ASN A 104 12.57 9.36 11.56
N MET A 105 13.63 10.15 11.35
CA MET A 105 14.69 10.34 12.35
C MET A 105 14.24 11.10 13.61
N PRO A 106 13.37 12.13 13.54
CA PRO A 106 12.83 12.77 14.75
C PRO A 106 12.13 11.78 15.70
N LEU A 107 11.44 10.78 15.15
CA LEU A 107 10.83 9.72 15.95
C LEU A 107 11.91 8.85 16.63
N LEU A 108 12.94 8.44 15.88
CA LEU A 108 14.03 7.65 16.44
C LEU A 108 14.77 8.40 17.56
N ASP A 109 15.05 9.68 17.36
CA ASP A 109 15.71 10.52 18.36
C ASP A 109 14.87 10.65 19.63
N ALA A 110 13.55 10.84 19.50
CA ALA A 110 12.64 10.84 20.63
C ALA A 110 12.60 9.49 21.37
N VAL A 111 12.57 8.37 20.62
CA VAL A 111 12.62 7.01 21.18
C VAL A 111 13.89 6.78 21.98
N LEU A 112 15.05 7.20 21.45
CA LEU A 112 16.33 7.12 22.14
C LEU A 112 16.34 8.01 23.40
N HIS A 113 15.95 9.28 23.28
CA HIS A 113 15.93 10.21 24.41
C HIS A 113 15.03 9.73 25.55
N ARG A 114 13.84 9.20 25.22
CA ARG A 114 12.88 8.66 26.18
C ARG A 114 13.22 7.25 26.67
N LYS A 115 14.39 6.71 26.29
CA LYS A 115 14.86 5.35 26.61
C LYS A 115 13.83 4.27 26.32
N ILE A 116 13.10 4.43 25.23
CA ILE A 116 12.10 3.45 24.79
C ILE A 116 12.82 2.25 24.19
N ARG A 117 12.34 1.06 24.55
CA ARG A 117 12.72 -0.16 23.85
C ARG A 117 11.78 -0.40 22.68
N LEU A 118 12.27 -0.23 21.46
CA LEU A 118 11.45 -0.32 20.25
C LEU A 118 11.65 -1.66 19.55
N ILE A 119 10.59 -2.46 19.46
CA ILE A 119 10.52 -3.68 18.65
C ILE A 119 9.89 -3.31 17.30
N ASP A 120 10.62 -3.49 16.21
CA ASP A 120 10.09 -3.25 14.87
C ASP A 120 9.58 -4.55 14.24
N TYR A 121 8.28 -4.60 13.96
CA TYR A 121 7.64 -5.75 13.29
C TYR A 121 8.29 -6.09 11.94
N GLU A 122 8.90 -5.12 11.25
CA GLU A 122 9.60 -5.35 9.98
C GLU A 122 10.83 -6.24 10.15
N LYS A 123 11.45 -6.20 11.33
CA LYS A 123 12.67 -6.94 11.65
C LYS A 123 12.42 -8.25 12.37
N MET A 124 11.15 -8.63 12.56
CA MET A 124 10.78 -9.98 12.99
C MET A 124 10.96 -10.97 11.84
N VAL A 125 12.13 -11.58 11.78
CA VAL A 125 12.52 -12.58 10.78
C VAL A 125 12.85 -13.91 11.45
N ASN A 126 12.50 -15.02 10.80
CA ASN A 126 12.85 -16.35 11.29
C ASN A 126 14.33 -16.67 11.00
N SER A 127 14.78 -17.86 11.43
CA SER A 127 16.14 -18.35 11.20
C SER A 127 16.59 -18.42 9.74
N LYS A 128 15.65 -18.45 8.79
CA LYS A 128 15.91 -18.42 7.33
C LYS A 128 15.86 -17.00 6.74
N GLY A 129 15.83 -15.96 7.58
CA GLY A 129 15.72 -14.56 7.15
C GLY A 129 14.35 -14.16 6.60
N LYS A 130 13.33 -15.04 6.67
CA LYS A 130 11.98 -14.75 6.18
C LYS A 130 11.21 -13.97 7.23
N ARG A 131 10.68 -12.81 6.84
CA ARG A 131 9.81 -12.00 7.69
C ARG A 131 8.57 -12.79 8.12
N ILE A 132 8.21 -12.64 9.38
CA ILE A 132 7.16 -13.42 10.04
C ILE A 132 5.84 -12.65 10.05
N VAL A 133 5.90 -11.38 10.46
CA VAL A 133 4.72 -10.55 10.69
C VAL A 133 4.62 -9.49 9.59
N MET A 134 3.58 -9.56 8.76
CA MET A 134 3.40 -8.67 7.61
C MET A 134 1.94 -8.62 7.13
N PHE A 135 1.60 -7.57 6.39
CA PHE A 135 0.28 -7.40 5.74
C PHE A 135 0.28 -7.76 4.25
N GLY A 136 1.35 -8.39 3.74
CA GLY A 136 1.57 -8.53 2.29
C GLY A 136 0.39 -9.16 1.53
N LYS A 137 -0.26 -10.19 2.08
CA LYS A 137 -1.42 -10.83 1.42
C LYS A 137 -2.54 -9.82 1.20
N TRP A 138 -2.93 -9.08 2.24
CA TRP A 138 -4.00 -8.09 2.17
C TRP A 138 -3.62 -6.88 1.33
N ALA A 139 -2.34 -6.48 1.28
CA ALA A 139 -1.87 -5.44 0.36
C ALA A 139 -2.12 -5.86 -1.10
N GLY A 140 -1.77 -7.10 -1.45
CA GLY A 140 -2.10 -7.70 -2.75
C GLY A 140 -3.60 -7.73 -3.04
N PHE A 141 -4.37 -8.24 -2.08
CA PHE A 141 -5.82 -8.43 -2.19
C PHE A 141 -6.55 -7.10 -2.43
N THR A 142 -6.30 -6.08 -1.60
CA THR A 142 -6.94 -4.78 -1.77
C THR A 142 -6.35 -4.00 -2.94
N GLY A 143 -5.05 -4.19 -3.24
CA GLY A 143 -4.38 -3.51 -4.34
C GLY A 143 -4.98 -3.85 -5.68
N ILE A 144 -5.24 -5.13 -5.95
CA ILE A 144 -5.87 -5.52 -7.22
C ILE A 144 -7.34 -5.09 -7.32
N ILE A 145 -8.10 -5.07 -6.21
CA ILE A 145 -9.47 -4.56 -6.22
C ILE A 145 -9.48 -3.08 -6.57
N SER A 146 -8.62 -2.28 -5.92
CA SER A 146 -8.44 -0.87 -6.28
C SER A 146 -7.99 -0.70 -7.73
N LEU A 147 -7.09 -1.56 -8.23
CA LEU A 147 -6.66 -1.53 -9.62
C LEU A 147 -7.79 -1.88 -10.60
N PHE A 148 -8.66 -2.83 -10.32
CA PHE A 148 -9.81 -3.14 -11.16
C PHE A 148 -10.77 -1.96 -11.28
N HIS A 149 -11.04 -1.28 -10.17
CA HIS A 149 -11.80 -0.04 -10.18
C HIS A 149 -11.11 1.03 -11.06
N GLY A 150 -9.81 1.25 -10.86
CA GLY A 150 -9.02 2.19 -11.66
C GLY A 150 -8.99 1.83 -13.14
N LEU A 151 -8.87 0.54 -13.48
CA LEU A 151 -8.92 0.04 -14.84
C LEU A 151 -10.26 0.37 -15.51
N GLY A 152 -11.38 0.18 -14.80
CA GLY A 152 -12.70 0.58 -15.29
C GLY A 152 -12.79 2.07 -15.59
N LEU A 153 -12.30 2.93 -14.68
CA LEU A 153 -12.26 4.38 -14.89
C LEU A 153 -11.35 4.77 -16.06
N ARG A 154 -10.18 4.13 -16.19
CA ARG A 154 -9.22 4.43 -17.27
C ARG A 154 -9.78 4.04 -18.63
N LEU A 155 -10.40 2.87 -18.72
CA LEU A 155 -11.04 2.41 -19.95
C LEU A 155 -12.24 3.31 -20.33
N LEU A 156 -13.04 3.74 -19.34
CA LEU A 156 -14.12 4.69 -19.57
C LEU A 156 -13.59 6.03 -20.13
N ALA A 157 -12.52 6.57 -19.55
CA ALA A 157 -11.86 7.79 -20.05
C ALA A 157 -11.30 7.65 -21.47
N LEU A 158 -10.98 6.42 -21.88
CA LEU A 158 -10.55 6.07 -23.24
C LEU A 158 -11.74 5.75 -24.17
N GLY A 159 -12.98 5.89 -23.71
CA GLY A 159 -14.20 5.68 -24.50
C GLY A 159 -14.69 4.23 -24.52
N HIS A 160 -14.29 3.40 -23.55
CA HIS A 160 -14.70 2.00 -23.44
C HIS A 160 -15.53 1.75 -22.18
N ASN A 161 -16.80 1.40 -22.36
CA ASN A 161 -17.60 0.85 -21.26
C ASN A 161 -17.22 -0.63 -21.06
N THR A 162 -16.83 -1.01 -19.84
CA THR A 162 -16.38 -2.38 -19.54
C THR A 162 -16.92 -2.86 -18.18
N PRO A 163 -17.04 -4.18 -17.95
CA PRO A 163 -17.51 -4.72 -16.67
C PRO A 163 -16.70 -4.24 -15.45
N PHE A 164 -15.43 -3.87 -15.62
CA PHE A 164 -14.59 -3.33 -14.54
C PHE A 164 -15.13 -2.02 -13.95
N LEU A 165 -15.92 -1.24 -14.71
CA LEU A 165 -16.50 0.03 -14.25
C LEU A 165 -17.39 -0.13 -13.01
N HIS A 166 -17.99 -1.31 -12.82
CA HIS A 166 -18.90 -1.60 -11.72
C HIS A 166 -18.19 -2.12 -10.46
N ILE A 167 -16.88 -2.35 -10.51
CA ILE A 167 -16.10 -2.70 -9.33
C ILE A 167 -15.75 -1.40 -8.60
N GLY A 168 -16.24 -1.25 -7.37
CA GLY A 168 -15.86 -0.15 -6.47
C GLY A 168 -14.48 -0.32 -5.83
N LEU A 169 -13.98 0.75 -5.20
CA LEU A 169 -12.76 0.69 -4.38
C LEU A 169 -12.90 -0.30 -3.23
N ALA A 170 -11.77 -0.88 -2.80
CA ALA A 170 -11.78 -1.94 -1.79
C ALA A 170 -12.48 -1.53 -0.48
N HIS A 171 -12.35 -0.28 -0.04
CA HIS A 171 -12.99 0.20 1.18
C HIS A 171 -14.51 0.43 1.08
N ASN A 172 -15.10 0.36 -0.13
CA ASN A 172 -16.55 0.46 -0.33
C ASN A 172 -17.28 -0.83 0.05
N TYR A 173 -16.56 -1.94 0.21
CA TYR A 173 -17.14 -3.21 0.62
C TYR A 173 -16.95 -3.41 2.12
N SER A 174 -18.01 -3.90 2.79
CA SER A 174 -17.96 -4.14 4.24
C SER A 174 -17.01 -5.28 4.63
N ASN A 175 -16.74 -6.19 3.71
CA ASN A 175 -15.83 -7.32 3.88
C ASN A 175 -15.34 -7.84 2.52
N SER A 176 -14.32 -8.70 2.58
CA SER A 176 -13.72 -9.37 1.43
C SER A 176 -14.69 -10.19 0.57
N HIS A 177 -15.73 -10.80 1.16
CA HIS A 177 -16.73 -11.58 0.42
C HIS A 177 -17.54 -10.71 -0.53
N MET A 178 -17.99 -9.54 -0.09
CA MET A 178 -18.71 -8.58 -0.96
C MET A 178 -17.84 -8.08 -2.10
N ALA A 179 -16.56 -7.78 -1.83
CA ALA A 179 -15.62 -7.37 -2.88
C ALA A 179 -15.41 -8.48 -3.92
N ILE A 180 -15.27 -9.73 -3.48
CA ILE A 180 -15.15 -10.89 -4.37
C ILE A 180 -16.40 -11.05 -5.23
N ASN A 181 -17.60 -10.86 -4.68
CA ASN A 181 -18.84 -10.97 -5.47
C ASN A 181 -18.91 -9.93 -6.58
N ALA A 182 -18.51 -8.67 -6.31
CA ALA A 182 -18.43 -7.66 -7.37
C ALA A 182 -17.43 -8.03 -8.48
N VAL A 183 -16.30 -8.66 -8.14
CA VAL A 183 -15.35 -9.18 -9.12
C VAL A 183 -15.94 -10.34 -9.92
N ARG A 184 -16.71 -11.23 -9.27
CA ARG A 184 -17.41 -12.33 -9.95
C ARG A 184 -18.47 -11.81 -10.92
N ASP A 185 -19.23 -10.80 -10.53
CA ASP A 185 -20.25 -10.17 -11.38
C ASP A 185 -19.63 -9.61 -12.66
N ALA A 186 -18.53 -8.85 -12.52
CA ALA A 186 -17.75 -8.40 -13.68
C ALA A 186 -17.20 -9.59 -14.50
N GLY A 187 -16.74 -10.65 -13.83
CA GLY A 187 -16.27 -11.87 -14.47
C GLY A 187 -17.34 -12.59 -15.30
N TYR A 188 -18.59 -12.67 -14.81
CA TYR A 188 -19.70 -13.25 -15.58
C TYR A 188 -19.96 -12.46 -16.86
N GLU A 189 -19.91 -11.13 -16.80
CA GLU A 189 -20.08 -10.29 -17.99
C GLU A 189 -18.94 -10.48 -19.01
N ILE A 190 -17.70 -10.61 -18.54
CA ILE A 190 -16.56 -10.93 -19.40
C ILE A 190 -16.78 -12.28 -20.09
N ALA A 191 -17.19 -13.32 -19.35
CA ALA A 191 -17.45 -14.66 -19.90
C ALA A 191 -18.55 -14.67 -20.97
N LEU A 192 -19.50 -13.74 -20.89
CA LEU A 192 -20.57 -13.53 -21.88
C LEU A 192 -20.14 -12.65 -23.07
N ASN A 193 -18.84 -12.41 -23.26
CA ASN A 193 -18.27 -11.55 -24.32
C ASN A 193 -18.76 -10.09 -24.27
N LYS A 194 -19.03 -9.54 -23.08
CA LYS A 194 -19.42 -8.13 -22.93
C LYS A 194 -18.23 -7.16 -22.88
N MET A 195 -17.00 -7.64 -23.07
CA MET A 195 -15.82 -6.79 -23.25
C MET A 195 -15.81 -6.20 -24.68
N PRO A 196 -15.55 -4.89 -24.86
CA PRO A 196 -15.41 -4.31 -26.19
C PRO A 196 -14.24 -4.92 -26.96
N HIS A 197 -14.47 -5.32 -28.21
CA HIS A 197 -13.45 -5.92 -29.06
C HIS A 197 -12.23 -5.00 -29.27
N SER A 198 -12.45 -3.68 -29.30
CA SER A 198 -11.41 -2.66 -29.45
C SER A 198 -10.38 -2.63 -28.30
N VAL A 199 -10.68 -3.23 -27.15
CA VAL A 199 -9.75 -3.36 -26.01
C VAL A 199 -8.75 -4.51 -26.24
N GLY A 200 -9.15 -5.53 -26.99
CA GLY A 200 -8.35 -6.74 -27.21
C GLY A 200 -8.14 -7.59 -25.95
N PRO A 201 -7.27 -8.62 -26.02
CA PRO A 201 -7.03 -9.52 -24.90
C PRO A 201 -6.33 -8.81 -23.75
N LEU A 202 -6.84 -8.94 -22.53
CA LEU A 202 -6.22 -8.34 -21.34
C LEU A 202 -5.23 -9.29 -20.69
N VAL A 203 -3.99 -8.82 -20.54
CA VAL A 203 -2.88 -9.56 -19.92
C VAL A 203 -2.45 -8.87 -18.63
N PHE A 204 -2.62 -9.56 -17.51
CA PHE A 204 -2.26 -9.12 -16.16
C PHE A 204 -0.94 -9.78 -15.74
N ILE A 205 0.09 -8.96 -15.54
CA ILE A 205 1.41 -9.41 -15.07
C ILE A 205 1.51 -9.22 -13.56
N PHE A 206 1.77 -10.29 -12.84
CA PHE A 206 2.03 -10.28 -11.40
C PHE A 206 3.52 -10.46 -11.16
N THR A 207 4.20 -9.44 -10.61
CA THR A 207 5.63 -9.56 -10.32
C THR A 207 5.87 -10.11 -8.92
N GLY A 208 6.83 -11.03 -8.82
CA GLY A 208 7.17 -11.74 -7.61
C GLY A 208 6.21 -12.89 -7.28
N SER A 209 6.68 -13.81 -6.44
CA SER A 209 5.94 -14.99 -5.96
C SER A 209 5.55 -14.90 -4.47
N GLY A 210 5.74 -13.71 -3.87
CA GLY A 210 5.52 -13.46 -2.46
C GLY A 210 4.04 -13.31 -2.04
N ASN A 211 3.83 -12.91 -0.79
CA ASN A 211 2.48 -12.74 -0.21
C ASN A 211 1.63 -11.73 -0.97
N VAL A 212 2.22 -10.64 -1.46
CA VAL A 212 1.53 -9.60 -2.25
C VAL A 212 0.96 -10.20 -3.53
N SER A 213 1.82 -10.79 -4.36
CA SER A 213 1.40 -11.43 -5.60
C SER A 213 0.33 -12.50 -5.37
N ARG A 214 0.50 -13.37 -4.36
CA ARG A 214 -0.50 -14.39 -4.02
C ARG A 214 -1.85 -13.80 -3.59
N GLY A 215 -1.84 -12.70 -2.84
CA GLY A 215 -3.07 -12.01 -2.44
C GLY A 215 -3.80 -11.37 -3.63
N ALA A 216 -3.06 -10.77 -4.57
CA ALA A 216 -3.63 -10.23 -5.79
C ALA A 216 -4.21 -11.34 -6.69
N GLN A 217 -3.48 -12.46 -6.84
CA GLN A 217 -3.93 -13.62 -7.58
C GLN A 217 -5.19 -14.26 -6.98
N GLU A 218 -5.35 -14.25 -5.66
CA GLU A 218 -6.55 -14.79 -4.99
C GLU A 218 -7.82 -14.10 -5.49
N VAL A 219 -7.81 -12.77 -5.63
CA VAL A 219 -8.93 -12.02 -6.19
C VAL A 219 -9.05 -12.24 -7.70
N PHE A 220 -7.93 -12.19 -8.43
CA PHE A 220 -7.91 -12.36 -9.89
C PHE A 220 -8.59 -13.65 -10.35
N ARG A 221 -8.41 -14.75 -9.60
CA ARG A 221 -9.00 -16.06 -9.92
C ARG A 221 -10.53 -16.07 -9.94
N HIS A 222 -11.19 -15.02 -9.45
CA HIS A 222 -12.64 -14.88 -9.52
C HIS A 222 -13.15 -14.31 -10.86
N LEU A 223 -12.25 -13.86 -11.74
CA LEU A 223 -12.54 -13.59 -13.14
C LEU A 223 -12.45 -14.89 -13.98
N PRO A 224 -13.10 -14.98 -15.15
CA PRO A 224 -12.79 -16.02 -16.12
C PRO A 224 -11.35 -15.81 -16.60
N HIS A 225 -10.46 -16.74 -16.28
CA HIS A 225 -9.03 -16.52 -16.46
C HIS A 225 -8.28 -17.75 -16.97
N GLU A 226 -7.12 -17.49 -17.57
CA GLU A 226 -6.12 -18.49 -17.93
C GLU A 226 -4.74 -18.00 -17.49
N TYR A 227 -4.01 -18.83 -16.75
CA TYR A 227 -2.60 -18.54 -16.43
C TYR A 227 -1.69 -19.03 -17.54
N VAL A 228 -0.75 -18.20 -17.96
CA VAL A 228 0.20 -18.49 -19.05
C VAL A 228 1.64 -18.18 -18.65
N ASP A 229 2.58 -18.92 -19.23
CA ASP A 229 4.00 -18.67 -19.07
C ASP A 229 4.47 -17.44 -19.87
N VAL A 230 5.61 -16.88 -19.48
CA VAL A 230 6.20 -15.70 -20.13
C VAL A 230 6.40 -15.89 -21.64
N SER A 231 6.77 -17.10 -22.07
CA SER A 231 6.98 -17.44 -23.48
C SER A 231 5.71 -17.34 -24.35
N MET A 232 4.52 -17.43 -23.73
CA MET A 232 3.24 -17.38 -24.42
C MET A 232 2.71 -15.95 -24.58
N LEU A 233 3.26 -14.98 -23.86
CA LEU A 233 2.80 -13.58 -23.87
C LEU A 233 2.70 -12.95 -25.27
N PRO A 234 3.67 -13.13 -26.19
CA PRO A 234 3.55 -12.57 -27.54
C PRO A 234 2.33 -13.11 -28.30
N LYS A 235 2.08 -14.42 -28.18
CA LYS A 235 0.94 -15.09 -28.84
C LYS A 235 -0.38 -14.62 -28.25
N ILE A 236 -0.50 -14.63 -26.92
CA ILE A 236 -1.72 -14.22 -26.21
C ILE A 236 -2.04 -12.75 -26.47
N ALA A 237 -1.02 -11.89 -26.52
CA ALA A 237 -1.23 -10.47 -26.78
C ALA A 237 -1.89 -10.18 -28.14
N MET A 238 -1.69 -11.06 -29.12
CA MET A 238 -2.24 -10.93 -30.47
C MET A 238 -3.51 -11.77 -30.70
N GLN A 239 -3.60 -12.95 -30.10
CA GLN A 239 -4.58 -13.98 -30.46
C GLN A 239 -5.39 -14.50 -29.26
N GLY A 240 -5.27 -13.87 -28.10
CA GLY A 240 -6.04 -14.25 -26.92
C GLY A 240 -7.55 -14.13 -27.16
N GLU A 241 -8.33 -14.97 -26.48
CA GLU A 241 -9.78 -14.89 -26.45
C GLU A 241 -10.23 -13.69 -25.59
N LEU A 242 -11.41 -13.16 -25.90
CA LEU A 242 -11.95 -11.95 -25.26
C LEU A 242 -12.96 -12.23 -24.13
N ASN A 243 -13.38 -13.49 -23.99
CA ASN A 243 -14.28 -13.96 -22.93
C ASN A 243 -13.54 -14.32 -21.62
N LYS A 244 -12.24 -14.07 -21.54
CA LYS A 244 -11.39 -14.31 -20.37
C LYS A 244 -10.23 -13.33 -20.30
N VAL A 245 -9.59 -13.29 -19.14
CA VAL A 245 -8.38 -12.51 -18.89
C VAL A 245 -7.18 -13.44 -18.69
N TYR A 246 -5.99 -12.97 -19.06
CA TYR A 246 -4.77 -13.77 -18.96
C TYR A 246 -3.93 -13.31 -17.79
N GLY A 247 -3.49 -14.24 -16.95
CA GLY A 247 -2.57 -13.97 -15.84
C GLY A 247 -1.19 -14.54 -16.14
N CYS A 248 -0.13 -13.79 -15.84
CA CYS A 248 1.24 -14.32 -15.90
C CYS A 248 1.97 -13.94 -14.62
N VAL A 249 2.52 -14.93 -13.91
CA VAL A 249 3.31 -14.70 -12.69
C VAL A 249 4.78 -14.69 -13.08
N VAL A 250 5.44 -13.57 -12.82
CA VAL A 250 6.81 -13.32 -13.24
C VAL A 250 7.71 -13.34 -12.02
N SER A 251 8.56 -14.36 -11.94
CA SER A 251 9.60 -14.54 -10.93
C SER A 251 10.89 -13.83 -11.33
N ARG A 252 11.85 -13.72 -10.40
CA ARG A 252 13.18 -13.15 -10.71
C ARG A 252 13.87 -13.93 -11.85
N ALA A 253 13.74 -15.25 -11.89
CA ALA A 253 14.37 -16.09 -12.90
C ALA A 253 13.85 -15.83 -14.32
N ASP A 254 12.65 -15.28 -14.46
CA ASP A 254 12.04 -15.03 -15.77
C ASP A 254 12.58 -13.77 -16.46
N HIS A 255 13.14 -12.82 -15.69
CA HIS A 255 13.54 -11.53 -16.26
C HIS A 255 14.87 -10.98 -15.75
N ILE A 256 15.46 -11.56 -14.71
CA ILE A 256 16.77 -11.16 -14.20
C ILE A 256 17.82 -12.04 -14.87
N VAL A 257 18.77 -11.41 -15.57
CA VAL A 257 19.82 -12.11 -16.32
C VAL A 257 21.18 -11.56 -15.92
N HIS A 258 22.15 -12.46 -15.76
CA HIS A 258 23.52 -12.06 -15.46
C HIS A 258 24.14 -11.36 -16.67
N LYS A 259 24.89 -10.27 -16.45
CA LYS A 259 25.49 -9.46 -17.53
C LYS A 259 26.47 -10.24 -18.40
N ALA A 260 27.07 -11.31 -17.87
CA ALA A 260 27.96 -12.20 -18.62
C ALA A 260 27.23 -13.34 -19.36
N GLY A 261 25.89 -13.40 -19.32
CA GLY A 261 25.09 -14.40 -20.03
C GLY A 261 24.91 -15.75 -19.32
N SER A 262 25.38 -15.89 -18.08
CA SER A 262 25.09 -17.05 -17.24
C SER A 262 23.63 -17.09 -16.77
N VAL A 263 23.18 -18.28 -16.36
CA VAL A 263 21.83 -18.50 -15.80
C VAL A 263 21.67 -17.69 -14.50
N TYR A 264 20.45 -17.27 -14.21
CA TYR A 264 20.09 -16.60 -12.96
C TYR A 264 20.45 -17.45 -11.73
N ASP A 265 21.32 -16.94 -10.87
CA ASP A 265 21.63 -17.51 -9.56
C ASP A 265 21.00 -16.66 -8.44
N PRO A 266 20.04 -17.21 -7.66
CA PRO A 266 19.40 -16.48 -6.58
C PRO A 266 20.34 -16.03 -5.45
N GLU A 267 21.35 -16.83 -5.11
CA GLU A 267 22.26 -16.55 -4.00
C GLU A 267 23.28 -15.47 -4.41
N GLU A 268 23.86 -15.60 -5.61
CA GLU A 268 24.74 -14.56 -6.14
C GLU A 268 23.99 -13.24 -6.33
N PHE A 269 22.76 -13.28 -6.85
CA PHE A 269 21.97 -12.06 -7.04
C PHE A 269 21.68 -11.32 -5.72
N GLU A 270 21.50 -12.03 -4.61
CA GLU A 270 21.28 -11.41 -3.31
C GLU A 270 22.54 -10.72 -2.79
N GLN A 271 23.72 -11.26 -3.09
CA GLN A 271 25.02 -10.71 -2.66
C GLN A 271 25.55 -9.62 -3.61
N HIS A 272 25.34 -9.80 -4.91
CA HIS A 272 25.91 -9.01 -6.02
C HIS A 272 24.86 -8.65 -7.09
N PRO A 273 23.75 -7.97 -6.71
CA PRO A 273 22.68 -7.63 -7.65
C PRO A 273 23.16 -6.72 -8.81
N GLU A 274 24.25 -5.97 -8.62
CA GLU A 274 24.86 -5.11 -9.63
C GLU A 274 25.41 -5.87 -10.86
N ARG A 275 25.62 -7.20 -10.74
CA ARG A 275 26.08 -8.05 -11.85
C ARG A 275 24.95 -8.45 -12.80
N TYR A 276 23.71 -8.09 -12.48
CA TYR A 276 22.53 -8.50 -13.20
C TYR A 276 21.83 -7.31 -13.89
N VAL A 277 21.03 -7.63 -14.90
CA VAL A 277 20.13 -6.69 -15.59
C VAL A 277 18.73 -7.27 -15.65
N SER A 278 17.72 -6.40 -15.74
CA SER A 278 16.33 -6.80 -15.93
C SER A 278 15.94 -6.70 -17.41
N LYS A 279 15.43 -7.78 -17.97
CA LYS A 279 14.83 -7.85 -19.31
C LYS A 279 13.31 -7.65 -19.29
N PHE A 280 12.73 -7.37 -18.13
CA PHE A 280 11.28 -7.23 -17.96
C PHE A 280 10.69 -6.21 -18.93
N ALA A 281 11.32 -5.03 -19.03
CA ALA A 281 10.86 -3.94 -19.89
C ALA A 281 10.85 -4.29 -21.39
N THR A 282 11.71 -5.21 -21.83
CA THR A 282 11.90 -5.56 -23.25
C THR A 282 11.17 -6.84 -23.66
N GLU A 283 11.07 -7.81 -22.75
CA GLU A 283 10.60 -9.16 -23.10
C GLU A 283 9.22 -9.50 -22.47
N ILE A 284 8.75 -8.73 -21.49
CA ILE A 284 7.51 -9.01 -20.75
C ILE A 284 6.54 -7.83 -20.81
N ALA A 285 6.96 -6.65 -20.34
CA ALA A 285 6.15 -5.44 -20.27
C ALA A 285 5.48 -5.03 -21.60
N PRO A 286 6.08 -5.23 -22.78
CA PRO A 286 5.42 -4.90 -24.06
C PRO A 286 4.11 -5.66 -24.32
N TYR A 287 3.89 -6.78 -23.63
CA TYR A 287 2.69 -7.62 -23.75
C TYR A 287 1.70 -7.40 -22.60
N ALA A 288 2.05 -6.60 -21.60
CA ALA A 288 1.21 -6.35 -20.44
C ALA A 288 0.11 -5.34 -20.75
N SER A 289 -1.13 -5.69 -20.42
CA SER A 289 -2.22 -4.71 -20.32
C SER A 289 -2.23 -4.04 -18.96
N VAL A 290 -1.92 -4.83 -17.92
CA VAL A 290 -1.88 -4.39 -16.54
C VAL A 290 -0.66 -4.99 -15.84
N ILE A 291 0.04 -4.20 -15.03
CA ILE A 291 1.15 -4.66 -14.19
C ILE A 291 0.77 -4.51 -12.72
N ILE A 292 0.86 -5.59 -11.96
CA ILE A 292 0.73 -5.60 -10.50
C ILE A 292 2.12 -5.84 -9.92
N ASN A 293 2.76 -4.76 -9.46
CA ASN A 293 4.09 -4.82 -8.92
C ASN A 293 4.08 -5.12 -7.42
N GLY A 294 4.71 -6.22 -7.02
CA GLY A 294 4.78 -6.67 -5.63
C GLY A 294 6.18 -7.07 -5.19
N ILE A 295 7.22 -6.67 -5.91
CA ILE A 295 8.60 -7.05 -5.62
C ILE A 295 9.20 -6.17 -4.52
N PHE A 296 10.10 -6.77 -3.76
CA PHE A 296 11.09 -6.02 -3.01
C PHE A 296 12.19 -5.54 -3.96
N TRP A 297 12.63 -4.30 -3.79
CA TRP A 297 13.71 -3.68 -4.55
C TRP A 297 14.69 -2.98 -3.61
N GLY A 298 15.97 -3.06 -3.94
CA GLY A 298 17.05 -2.37 -3.25
C GLY A 298 17.86 -1.53 -4.23
N PRO A 299 18.58 -0.49 -3.76
CA PRO A 299 19.23 0.50 -4.64
C PRO A 299 20.20 -0.06 -5.70
N LYS A 300 20.84 -1.20 -5.40
CA LYS A 300 21.78 -1.87 -6.32
C LYS A 300 21.10 -2.83 -7.30
N MET A 301 19.82 -3.14 -7.11
CA MET A 301 19.07 -4.05 -7.96
C MET A 301 18.63 -3.34 -9.24
N PRO A 302 18.62 -4.02 -10.40
CA PRO A 302 18.08 -3.45 -11.63
C PRO A 302 16.61 -3.07 -11.43
N ARG A 303 16.20 -1.94 -12.01
CA ARG A 303 14.81 -1.49 -12.00
C ARG A 303 13.95 -2.38 -12.87
N LEU A 304 12.66 -2.45 -12.55
CA LEU A 304 11.69 -3.17 -13.35
C LEU A 304 11.31 -2.36 -14.60
N LEU A 305 11.06 -1.05 -14.41
CA LEU A 305 10.79 -0.09 -15.48
C LEU A 305 11.52 1.23 -15.21
N THR A 306 12.28 1.70 -16.21
CA THR A 306 12.86 3.05 -16.24
C THR A 306 11.92 4.06 -16.91
N ILE A 307 12.20 5.36 -16.81
CA ILE A 307 11.52 6.41 -17.60
C ILE A 307 11.66 6.13 -19.10
N SER A 308 12.84 5.68 -19.53
CA SER A 308 13.11 5.37 -20.93
C SER A 308 12.29 4.18 -21.44
N ASP A 309 12.09 3.17 -20.58
CA ASP A 309 11.23 2.03 -20.88
C ASP A 309 9.77 2.44 -20.95
N ALA A 310 9.31 3.28 -20.01
CA ALA A 310 7.94 3.78 -20.00
C ALA A 310 7.64 4.61 -21.26
N LYS A 311 8.57 5.45 -21.71
CA LYS A 311 8.42 6.18 -22.97
C LYS A 311 8.24 5.23 -24.16
N ARG A 312 9.00 4.14 -24.22
CA ARG A 312 8.85 3.12 -25.27
C ARG A 312 7.52 2.38 -25.18
N LEU A 313 7.12 1.98 -23.99
CA LEU A 313 5.88 1.21 -23.75
C LEU A 313 4.61 2.03 -23.99
N LEU A 314 4.66 3.34 -23.69
CA LEU A 314 3.51 4.25 -23.80
C LEU A 314 3.50 5.05 -25.11
N THR A 315 4.48 4.83 -26.00
CA THR A 315 4.46 5.37 -27.36
C THR A 315 3.33 4.70 -28.14
N PRO A 316 2.45 5.48 -28.80
CA PRO A 316 1.35 4.89 -29.55
C PRO A 316 1.81 3.94 -30.66
N ASN A 317 1.20 2.75 -30.72
CA ASN A 317 1.58 1.72 -31.71
C ASN A 317 0.39 1.28 -32.55
N VAL A 318 0.29 1.83 -33.76
CA VAL A 318 -0.79 1.55 -34.72
C VAL A 318 -0.91 0.06 -35.05
N LYS A 319 0.19 -0.70 -35.01
CA LYS A 319 0.17 -2.16 -35.31
C LYS A 319 -0.53 -3.01 -34.26
N GLN A 320 -0.70 -2.50 -33.04
CA GLN A 320 -1.41 -3.18 -31.96
C GLN A 320 -2.88 -2.75 -31.86
N SER A 321 -3.29 -1.80 -32.69
CA SER A 321 -4.63 -1.25 -32.72
C SER A 321 -5.58 -2.18 -33.46
N LEU A 322 -6.64 -2.64 -32.79
CA LEU A 322 -7.75 -3.33 -33.43
C LEU A 322 -8.67 -2.28 -34.04
N ASP A 323 -8.65 -2.16 -35.36
CA ASP A 323 -9.51 -1.22 -36.09
C ASP A 323 -10.96 -1.72 -36.05
N VAL A 324 -11.74 -1.13 -35.15
CA VAL A 324 -13.19 -1.36 -35.03
C VAL A 324 -13.88 -0.05 -35.40
N PRO A 325 -14.54 0.05 -36.57
CA PRO A 325 -15.14 1.30 -37.03
C PRO A 325 -16.06 1.95 -35.99
N GLY A 326 -15.83 3.24 -35.72
CA GLY A 326 -16.62 4.02 -34.75
C GLY A 326 -16.24 3.81 -33.28
N CYS A 327 -15.30 2.91 -32.97
CA CYS A 327 -14.76 2.74 -31.63
C CYS A 327 -13.36 3.35 -31.53
N PRO A 328 -13.02 4.05 -30.43
CA PRO A 328 -11.65 4.47 -30.19
C PRO A 328 -10.76 3.25 -30.02
N THR A 329 -9.48 3.40 -30.32
CA THR A 329 -8.48 2.35 -30.12
C THR A 329 -7.59 2.71 -28.96
N LEU A 330 -7.12 1.71 -28.21
CA LEU A 330 -6.17 1.99 -27.12
C LEU A 330 -4.87 2.59 -27.70
N PRO A 331 -4.34 3.68 -27.11
CA PRO A 331 -3.13 4.31 -27.62
C PRO A 331 -1.92 3.37 -27.52
N HIS A 332 -1.84 2.61 -26.43
CA HIS A 332 -0.80 1.63 -26.14
C HIS A 332 -1.41 0.49 -25.32
N ARG A 333 -0.68 -0.61 -25.16
CA ARG A 333 -1.18 -1.80 -24.47
C ARG A 333 -1.25 -1.64 -22.96
N LEU A 334 -0.27 -0.97 -22.34
CA LEU A 334 -0.14 -0.86 -20.89
C LEU A 334 -1.11 0.20 -20.34
N ILE A 335 -2.31 -0.25 -19.96
CA ILE A 335 -3.40 0.63 -19.51
C ILE A 335 -3.19 1.09 -18.06
N ALA A 336 -2.76 0.18 -17.19
CA ALA A 336 -2.64 0.45 -15.76
C ALA A 336 -1.47 -0.30 -15.09
N LEU A 337 -0.90 0.33 -14.07
CA LEU A 337 0.14 -0.22 -13.21
C LEU A 337 -0.22 0.02 -11.75
N CYS A 338 -0.34 -1.06 -10.97
CA CYS A 338 -0.47 -0.98 -9.52
C CYS A 338 0.88 -1.32 -8.87
N ASP A 339 1.55 -0.32 -8.31
CA ASP A 339 2.76 -0.53 -7.53
C ASP A 339 2.46 -0.71 -6.05
N ILE A 340 2.24 -1.95 -5.64
CA ILE A 340 1.93 -2.33 -4.26
C ILE A 340 3.19 -2.23 -3.36
N SER A 341 4.39 -2.22 -3.96
CA SER A 341 5.62 -1.96 -3.20
C SER A 341 5.66 -0.54 -2.64
N ALA A 342 4.99 0.41 -3.34
CA ALA A 342 4.84 1.82 -2.96
C ALA A 342 6.17 2.45 -2.52
N ASP A 343 7.22 2.24 -3.31
CA ASP A 343 8.58 2.72 -3.04
C ASP A 343 8.93 3.84 -4.03
N PRO A 344 8.84 5.12 -3.62
CA PRO A 344 9.13 6.24 -4.50
C PRO A 344 10.52 6.15 -5.13
N CYS A 345 10.57 6.33 -6.44
CA CYS A 345 11.78 6.20 -7.25
C CYS A 345 12.46 4.82 -7.11
N GLY A 346 11.72 3.78 -6.73
CA GLY A 346 12.20 2.42 -6.52
C GLY A 346 12.28 1.61 -7.80
N SER A 347 11.65 0.42 -7.79
CA SER A 347 11.64 -0.49 -8.95
C SER A 347 10.93 0.08 -10.19
N ILE A 348 9.98 1.00 -9.98
CA ILE A 348 9.30 1.77 -11.01
C ILE A 348 9.86 3.20 -10.93
N GLU A 349 10.80 3.54 -11.80
CA GLU A 349 11.60 4.76 -11.69
C GLU A 349 10.77 6.04 -11.59
N PHE A 350 9.74 6.14 -12.42
CA PHE A 350 8.91 7.33 -12.58
C PHE A 350 7.83 7.47 -11.49
N MET A 351 7.71 6.51 -10.57
CA MET A 351 6.82 6.61 -9.43
C MET A 351 7.45 7.50 -8.36
N THR A 352 7.31 8.83 -8.48
CA THR A 352 7.98 9.78 -7.56
C THR A 352 7.26 9.99 -6.23
N ALA A 353 6.00 9.58 -6.12
CA ALA A 353 5.20 9.67 -4.91
C ALA A 353 4.10 8.60 -4.87
N CYS A 354 3.69 8.22 -3.66
CA CYS A 354 2.58 7.30 -3.44
C CYS A 354 1.23 8.00 -3.64
N THR A 355 0.27 7.29 -4.20
CA THR A 355 -1.15 7.69 -4.17
C THR A 355 -1.73 7.44 -2.78
N THR A 356 -2.90 7.99 -2.48
CA THR A 356 -3.58 7.78 -1.18
C THR A 356 -4.91 7.07 -1.38
N ILE A 357 -5.55 6.58 -0.31
CA ILE A 357 -6.89 5.99 -0.43
C ILE A 357 -7.92 7.02 -0.92
N ASP A 358 -7.76 8.30 -0.55
CA ASP A 358 -8.64 9.40 -1.01
C ASP A 358 -8.40 9.78 -2.48
N LYS A 359 -7.15 9.70 -2.95
CA LYS A 359 -6.74 9.95 -4.33
C LYS A 359 -5.94 8.75 -4.86
N PRO A 360 -6.62 7.65 -5.19
CA PRO A 360 -5.97 6.35 -5.43
C PRO A 360 -5.25 6.23 -6.77
N PHE A 361 -5.53 7.12 -7.71
CA PHE A 361 -5.01 7.03 -9.07
C PHE A 361 -4.40 8.33 -9.55
N LYS A 362 -3.35 8.19 -10.36
CA LYS A 362 -2.79 9.25 -11.20
C LYS A 362 -2.59 8.73 -12.61
N ILE A 363 -2.54 9.60 -13.61
CA ILE A 363 -2.07 9.23 -14.93
C ILE A 363 -0.61 9.66 -15.08
N TYR A 364 0.25 8.74 -15.49
CA TYR A 364 1.63 9.02 -15.86
C TYR A 364 1.75 9.31 -17.36
N ASP A 365 2.24 10.49 -17.70
CA ASP A 365 2.63 10.88 -19.05
C ASP A 365 4.15 10.70 -19.21
N ALA A 366 4.58 9.76 -20.05
CA ALA A 366 5.99 9.47 -20.29
C ALA A 366 6.68 10.45 -21.26
N ASP A 367 5.93 11.22 -22.06
CA ASP A 367 6.50 12.27 -22.91
C ASP A 367 6.97 13.44 -22.04
N LEU A 368 6.13 13.81 -21.05
CA LEU A 368 6.39 14.91 -20.11
C LEU A 368 7.12 14.46 -18.84
N ASN A 369 7.18 13.15 -18.58
CA ASN A 369 7.63 12.56 -17.32
C ASN A 369 6.91 13.17 -16.10
N GLN A 370 5.59 13.26 -16.17
CA GLN A 370 4.76 13.90 -15.14
C GLN A 370 3.56 13.03 -14.76
N MET A 371 3.09 13.23 -13.53
CA MET A 371 1.89 12.60 -12.99
C MET A 371 0.76 13.63 -12.88
N THR A 372 -0.45 13.28 -13.27
CA THR A 372 -1.64 14.13 -13.12
C THR A 372 -2.78 13.42 -12.40
N ASP A 373 -3.55 14.16 -11.61
CA ASP A 373 -4.78 13.69 -10.97
C ASP A 373 -5.97 13.67 -11.97
N ASN A 374 -5.81 14.27 -13.15
CA ASN A 374 -6.85 14.27 -14.19
C ASN A 374 -6.87 12.93 -14.94
N LEU A 375 -7.87 12.09 -14.66
CA LEU A 375 -8.01 10.77 -15.29
C LEU A 375 -8.52 10.82 -16.74
N ASN A 376 -9.08 11.94 -17.19
CA ASN A 376 -9.70 12.11 -18.52
C ASN A 376 -8.68 12.45 -19.63
N VAL A 377 -7.38 12.38 -19.35
CA VAL A 377 -6.35 12.62 -20.37
C VAL A 377 -6.23 11.42 -21.32
N ALA A 378 -6.08 11.67 -22.62
CA ALA A 378 -5.99 10.59 -23.61
C ALA A 378 -4.68 9.79 -23.48
N LYS A 379 -3.57 10.48 -23.23
CA LYS A 379 -2.23 9.87 -23.12
C LYS A 379 -1.94 9.33 -21.72
N GLY A 380 -0.99 8.40 -21.65
CA GLY A 380 -0.43 7.91 -20.39
C GLY A 380 -1.08 6.64 -19.85
N CYS A 381 -0.54 6.17 -18.73
CA CYS A 381 -0.93 4.96 -18.03
C CYS A 381 -1.43 5.29 -16.62
N LEU A 382 -2.48 4.60 -16.17
CA LEU A 382 -3.00 4.78 -14.82
C LEU A 382 -2.07 4.13 -13.79
N ILE A 383 -1.68 4.88 -12.77
CA ILE A 383 -0.81 4.45 -11.68
C ILE A 383 -1.60 4.42 -10.37
N CYS A 384 -1.49 3.30 -9.65
CA CYS A 384 -2.00 3.11 -8.29
C CYS A 384 -0.85 2.66 -7.38
N SER A 385 -0.44 3.48 -6.41
CA SER A 385 0.70 3.23 -5.52
C SER A 385 0.38 3.56 -4.06
N ILE A 386 -0.77 3.08 -3.56
CA ILE A 386 -1.23 3.32 -2.18
C ILE A 386 -0.32 2.57 -1.19
N ASP A 387 0.25 3.28 -0.22
CA ASP A 387 1.25 2.74 0.72
C ASP A 387 0.64 2.00 1.94
N ASN A 388 -0.66 2.17 2.17
CA ASN A 388 -1.40 1.57 3.27
C ASN A 388 -2.60 0.73 2.82
N LEU A 389 -2.51 0.09 1.64
CA LEU A 389 -3.54 -0.75 1.02
C LEU A 389 -4.34 -1.66 1.98
N PRO A 390 -3.73 -2.42 2.91
CA PRO A 390 -4.48 -3.28 3.82
C PRO A 390 -5.47 -2.54 4.74
N ALA A 391 -5.33 -1.22 4.91
CA ALA A 391 -6.25 -0.39 5.69
C ALA A 391 -7.65 -0.28 5.05
N GLN A 392 -7.77 -0.60 3.75
CA GLN A 392 -9.07 -0.68 3.07
C GLN A 392 -9.90 -1.89 3.49
N MET A 393 -9.27 -2.97 3.99
CA MET A 393 -9.92 -4.16 4.56
C MET A 393 -9.38 -4.42 5.98
N PRO A 394 -9.68 -3.53 6.94
CA PRO A 394 -8.95 -3.48 8.19
C PRO A 394 -9.26 -4.63 9.13
N VAL A 395 -10.46 -5.22 9.07
CA VAL A 395 -10.88 -6.33 9.94
C VAL A 395 -10.03 -7.56 9.64
N GLU A 396 -10.09 -8.05 8.41
CA GLU A 396 -9.38 -9.27 8.01
C GLU A 396 -7.86 -9.08 7.96
N ALA A 397 -7.40 -7.87 7.62
CA ALA A 397 -5.98 -7.52 7.71
C ALA A 397 -5.46 -7.60 9.15
N SER A 398 -6.21 -7.08 10.12
CA SER A 398 -5.84 -7.14 11.55
C SER A 398 -5.92 -8.56 12.10
N GLU A 399 -6.90 -9.35 11.65
CA GLU A 399 -7.04 -10.74 12.09
C GLU A 399 -5.88 -11.61 11.60
N GLN A 400 -5.51 -11.51 10.33
CA GLN A 400 -4.35 -12.23 9.82
C GLN A 400 -3.06 -11.77 10.49
N PHE A 401 -2.86 -10.45 10.60
CA PHE A 401 -1.66 -9.88 11.20
C PHE A 401 -1.49 -10.29 12.66
N GLY A 402 -2.54 -10.14 13.46
CA GLY A 402 -2.50 -10.53 14.86
C GLY A 402 -2.35 -12.04 15.06
N SER A 403 -2.83 -12.87 14.13
CA SER A 403 -2.61 -14.32 14.19
C SER A 403 -1.14 -14.70 13.99
N LEU A 404 -0.44 -13.98 13.10
CA LEU A 404 1.01 -14.13 12.90
C LEU A 404 1.82 -13.64 14.12
N LEU A 405 1.32 -12.60 14.79
CA LEU A 405 2.00 -11.93 15.89
C LEU A 405 1.77 -12.61 17.26
N LEU A 406 0.59 -13.20 17.46
CA LEU A 406 0.13 -13.78 18.73
C LEU A 406 1.14 -14.75 19.39
N PRO A 407 1.86 -15.63 18.67
CA PRO A 407 2.84 -16.53 19.27
C PRO A 407 3.99 -15.81 19.99
N TYR A 408 4.32 -14.59 19.57
CA TYR A 408 5.48 -13.83 20.04
C TYR A 408 5.14 -12.83 21.17
N ILE A 409 3.85 -12.62 21.46
CA ILE A 409 3.42 -11.66 22.50
C ILE A 409 4.02 -11.94 23.88
N PRO A 410 4.10 -13.21 24.37
CA PRO A 410 4.73 -13.49 25.66
C PRO A 410 6.20 -13.06 25.70
N ASP A 411 6.93 -13.29 24.62
CA ASP A 411 8.35 -12.92 24.53
C ASP A 411 8.53 -11.40 24.45
N MET A 412 7.65 -10.70 23.73
CA MET A 412 7.65 -9.23 23.71
C MET A 412 7.34 -8.62 25.08
N LEU A 413 6.46 -9.25 25.87
CA LEU A 413 6.18 -8.84 27.25
C LEU A 413 7.39 -9.05 28.17
N ASN A 414 8.18 -10.11 27.93
CA ASN A 414 9.44 -10.34 28.65
C ASN A 414 10.52 -9.32 28.31
N CYS A 415 10.36 -8.53 27.23
CA CYS A 415 11.29 -7.47 26.84
C CYS A 415 11.10 -6.15 27.60
N SER A 416 10.59 -6.15 28.83
CA SER A 416 10.43 -4.93 29.65
C SER A 416 11.73 -4.16 29.88
N THR A 417 11.68 -2.83 29.82
CA THR A 417 12.81 -1.89 29.94
C THR A 417 13.60 -2.01 31.24
N ASN A 418 13.02 -2.55 32.31
CA ASN A 418 13.72 -2.83 33.56
C ASN A 418 14.75 -3.97 33.50
N GLN A 419 14.77 -4.76 32.41
CA GLN A 419 15.75 -5.81 32.18
C GLN A 419 16.83 -5.34 31.20
N HIS A 420 18.10 -5.68 31.48
CA HIS A 420 19.21 -5.41 30.57
C HIS A 420 19.08 -6.21 29.27
N PHE A 421 19.40 -5.60 28.13
CA PHE A 421 19.24 -6.19 26.79
C PHE A 421 19.85 -7.60 26.64
N ASP A 422 21.06 -7.80 27.17
CA ASP A 422 21.75 -9.10 27.07
C ASP A 422 21.05 -10.22 27.83
N ARG A 423 20.31 -9.88 28.89
CA ARG A 423 19.63 -10.82 29.79
C ARG A 423 18.17 -11.08 29.42
N LEU A 424 17.68 -10.49 28.32
CA LEU A 424 16.30 -10.68 27.89
C LEU A 424 16.01 -12.15 27.56
N ALA A 425 15.02 -12.71 28.24
CA ALA A 425 14.48 -14.04 28.00
C ALA A 425 13.36 -14.00 26.94
N CYS A 426 13.77 -13.95 25.67
CA CYS A 426 12.87 -13.92 24.52
C CYS A 426 13.52 -14.67 23.33
N CYS A 427 12.70 -15.12 22.38
CA CYS A 427 13.21 -15.75 21.17
C CYS A 427 14.01 -14.77 20.30
N ASP A 428 14.85 -15.33 19.43
CA ASP A 428 15.71 -14.59 18.52
C ASP A 428 14.92 -13.67 17.59
N GLU A 429 13.75 -14.11 17.13
CA GLU A 429 12.86 -13.36 16.24
C GLU A 429 12.42 -12.03 16.87
N VAL A 430 12.23 -12.00 18.20
CA VAL A 430 11.88 -10.80 18.95
C VAL A 430 13.16 -10.02 19.30
N LYS A 431 14.19 -10.69 19.84
CA LYS A 431 15.42 -10.02 20.29
C LYS A 431 16.11 -9.25 19.17
N LYS A 432 16.23 -9.85 17.98
CA LYS A 432 16.85 -9.24 16.79
C LYS A 432 16.00 -8.12 16.18
N ALA A 433 14.71 -8.04 16.52
CA ALA A 433 13.81 -6.99 16.09
C ALA A 433 13.84 -5.73 16.99
N ILE A 434 14.55 -5.78 18.13
CA ILE A 434 14.71 -4.63 19.02
C ILE A 434 15.70 -3.64 18.40
N ILE A 435 15.21 -2.48 17.98
CA ILE A 435 16.01 -1.39 17.36
C ILE A 435 16.78 -0.61 18.42
N THR A 436 16.11 -0.27 19.52
CA THR A 436 16.64 0.61 20.58
C THR A 436 16.48 -0.02 21.96
N THR A 437 17.40 0.29 22.87
CA THR A 437 17.32 -0.04 24.29
C THR A 437 18.16 0.96 25.08
N ASP A 438 17.70 1.36 26.28
CA ASP A 438 18.50 2.17 27.21
C ASP A 438 19.09 3.46 26.60
N GLY A 439 18.31 4.07 25.69
CA GLY A 439 18.66 5.28 24.95
C GLY A 439 19.75 5.11 23.89
N LYS A 440 20.02 3.88 23.47
CA LYS A 440 21.01 3.54 22.43
C LYS A 440 20.40 2.63 21.37
N LEU A 441 21.00 2.62 20.19
CA LEU A 441 20.76 1.60 19.16
C LEU A 441 21.35 0.26 19.64
N THR A 442 20.62 -0.84 19.43
CA THR A 442 21.17 -2.19 19.69
C THR A 442 22.21 -2.54 18.62
N PRO A 443 23.08 -3.55 18.85
CA PRO A 443 24.21 -3.85 17.97
C PRO A 443 23.85 -4.00 16.49
N ASN A 444 22.74 -4.67 16.18
CA ASN A 444 22.29 -4.90 14.81
C ASN A 444 21.88 -3.63 14.05
N PHE A 445 21.64 -2.52 14.76
CA PHE A 445 21.12 -1.28 14.18
C PHE A 445 22.08 -0.09 14.32
N GLN A 446 23.29 -0.30 14.83
CA GLN A 446 24.31 0.76 14.94
C GLN A 446 24.69 1.35 13.57
N TYR A 447 24.50 0.60 12.48
CA TYR A 447 24.70 1.08 11.11
C TYR A 447 23.83 2.31 10.77
N ILE A 448 22.70 2.51 11.45
CA ILE A 448 21.81 3.67 11.24
C ILE A 448 22.58 4.97 11.48
N ASN A 449 23.49 5.01 12.46
CA ASN A 449 24.33 6.20 12.69
C ASN A 449 25.19 6.54 11.48
N ARG A 450 25.74 5.53 10.79
CA ARG A 450 26.50 5.74 9.56
C ARG A 450 25.61 6.24 8.44
N LEU A 451 24.43 5.62 8.25
CA LEU A 451 23.47 6.07 7.22
C LEU A 451 23.00 7.51 7.43
N ARG A 452 22.90 7.96 8.69
CA ARG A 452 22.57 9.36 9.02
C ARG A 452 23.68 10.34 8.62
N LEU A 453 24.95 9.90 8.63
CA LEU A 453 26.10 10.71 8.23
C LEU A 453 26.36 10.70 6.72
N GLU A 454 26.07 9.58 6.05
CA GLU A 454 26.29 9.39 4.61
C GLU A 454 25.25 10.11 3.74
N LYS A 455 24.07 10.42 4.28
CA LYS A 455 23.11 11.24 3.55
C LYS A 455 23.63 12.67 3.49
N PRO A 456 23.91 13.23 2.30
CA PRO A 456 24.32 14.62 2.21
C PRO A 456 23.23 15.48 2.86
N VAL A 457 23.67 16.45 3.65
CA VAL A 457 22.86 17.63 4.00
C VAL A 457 22.21 18.06 2.69
N ALA A 458 20.88 17.90 2.57
CA ALA A 458 20.16 18.40 1.42
C ALA A 458 20.56 19.88 1.30
N THR A 459 21.19 20.22 0.19
CA THR A 459 21.56 21.59 -0.14
C THR A 459 20.34 22.48 0.06
N GLU A 460 20.52 23.58 0.78
CA GLU A 460 19.52 24.62 1.07
C GLU A 460 19.04 25.38 -0.19
N GLU A 461 18.94 24.75 -1.36
CA GLU A 461 18.50 25.40 -2.60
C GLU A 461 17.04 25.12 -2.99
N VAL A 462 16.25 24.45 -2.15
CA VAL A 462 14.79 24.30 -2.35
C VAL A 462 13.97 24.98 -1.23
N SER A 463 14.55 25.96 -0.53
CA SER A 463 13.85 26.78 0.48
C SER A 463 13.61 28.24 0.03
N ARG A 464 13.86 28.58 -1.24
CA ARG A 464 13.53 29.90 -1.81
C ARG A 464 12.31 29.93 -2.75
N SER A 465 11.60 28.82 -2.94
CA SER A 465 10.37 28.78 -3.76
C SER A 465 9.08 28.44 -3.00
N SER A 466 9.11 28.29 -1.67
CA SER A 466 7.89 28.05 -0.85
C SER A 466 7.54 29.16 0.14
N LYS A 467 8.23 30.31 0.12
CA LYS A 467 7.86 31.50 0.90
C LYS A 467 7.12 32.53 0.04
N TYR A 468 5.92 32.18 -0.45
CA TYR A 468 4.90 33.14 -0.89
C TYR A 468 3.54 32.42 -0.98
N CYS A 469 3.02 32.00 0.17
CA CYS A 469 1.58 31.77 0.37
C CYS A 469 1.40 31.60 1.88
N ASP A 470 1.18 32.71 2.56
CA ASP A 470 0.34 32.87 3.76
C ASP A 470 0.87 34.02 4.63
N HIS A 471 0.46 35.24 4.27
CA HIS A 471 0.05 36.28 5.20
C HIS A 471 -0.58 37.41 4.38
N GLU A 472 -1.90 37.55 4.45
CA GLU A 472 -2.57 38.76 4.96
C GLU A 472 -4.08 38.64 4.81
N LYS A 473 -4.77 38.58 5.96
CA LYS A 473 -6.18 38.95 6.06
C LYS A 473 -6.25 40.37 6.61
N ALA A 474 -7.11 41.16 5.96
CA ALA A 474 -7.80 42.37 6.41
C ALA A 474 -6.98 43.67 6.51
N THR A 475 -7.28 44.63 5.62
CA THR A 475 -8.18 45.76 5.92
C THR A 475 -8.37 46.73 4.74
N ARG A 476 -9.61 47.23 4.62
CA ARG A 476 -10.01 48.59 4.18
C ARG A 476 -10.03 48.99 2.69
N THR A 477 -11.28 49.13 2.24
CA THR A 477 -11.95 50.31 1.62
C THR A 477 -11.63 50.78 0.19
N SER A 478 -12.76 51.19 -0.42
CA SER A 478 -13.00 52.23 -1.42
C SER A 478 -12.83 51.94 -2.91
N ASP A 479 -13.99 52.05 -3.57
CA ASP A 479 -14.29 52.78 -4.80
C ASP A 479 -14.08 52.15 -6.18
N ASN A 480 -15.25 51.93 -6.81
CA ASN A 480 -15.67 52.42 -8.13
C ASN A 480 -14.70 52.26 -9.32
N SER A 481 -15.12 51.49 -10.33
CA SER A 481 -15.88 52.04 -11.49
C SER A 481 -16.00 51.05 -12.66
N GLN A 482 -17.23 50.99 -13.21
CA GLN A 482 -17.65 50.79 -14.63
C GLN A 482 -17.33 49.44 -15.33
N LEU A 483 -18.35 48.61 -15.66
CA LEU A 483 -19.20 48.60 -16.88
C LEU A 483 -18.37 48.21 -18.14
N ASP A 484 -18.64 47.13 -18.89
CA ASP A 484 -19.85 46.75 -19.65
C ASP A 484 -20.05 45.22 -19.68
N VAL A 485 -21.23 44.63 -19.42
CA VAL A 485 -22.40 44.40 -20.30
C VAL A 485 -22.09 43.80 -21.67
N LEU A 486 -22.38 42.49 -21.83
CA LEU A 486 -23.22 42.00 -22.93
C LEU A 486 -23.82 40.63 -22.57
N CYS A 487 -25.15 40.64 -22.44
CA CYS A 487 -26.03 39.49 -22.27
C CYS A 487 -26.10 38.66 -23.55
N LEU A 488 -26.30 37.34 -23.40
CA LEU A 488 -27.25 36.57 -24.20
C LEU A 488 -27.76 35.44 -23.30
N GLY A 489 -29.04 35.52 -22.95
CA GLY A 489 -29.72 34.58 -22.06
C GLY A 489 -30.30 33.37 -22.78
N ALA A 490 -30.62 32.35 -21.99
CA ALA A 490 -31.66 31.38 -22.28
C ALA A 490 -32.26 30.90 -20.95
N GLU A 491 -33.51 31.29 -20.70
CA GLU A 491 -34.35 30.80 -19.61
C GLU A 491 -34.84 29.38 -19.91
N ILE A 492 -34.91 28.53 -18.88
CA ILE A 492 -35.84 27.39 -18.84
C ILE A 492 -36.57 27.46 -17.50
N SER A 493 -37.89 27.60 -17.61
CA SER A 493 -38.87 27.71 -16.54
C SER A 493 -39.07 26.38 -15.80
N VAL A 494 -39.19 26.44 -14.47
CA VAL A 494 -39.70 25.32 -13.65
C VAL A 494 -41.07 25.70 -13.11
N VAL A 495 -42.09 24.98 -13.57
CA VAL A 495 -43.46 25.03 -13.07
C VAL A 495 -43.53 24.31 -11.73
N SER A 496 -43.98 24.99 -10.68
CA SER A 496 -44.36 24.37 -9.39
C SER A 496 -45.88 24.39 -9.23
N HIS A 497 -46.53 23.23 -9.16
CA HIS A 497 -47.93 23.14 -8.74
C HIS A 497 -48.03 23.13 -7.20
N ARG A 498 -48.74 24.11 -6.65
CA ARG A 498 -49.32 24.07 -5.30
C ARG A 498 -50.77 23.59 -5.40
N VAL A 499 -51.11 22.58 -4.62
CA VAL A 499 -52.49 22.16 -4.34
C VAL A 499 -53.00 23.01 -3.17
N ASN A 500 -54.09 23.75 -3.39
CA ASN A 500 -54.86 24.39 -2.33
C ASN A 500 -56.12 23.55 -2.05
N GLN A 501 -56.29 23.17 -0.79
CA GLN A 501 -57.60 22.84 -0.22
C GLN A 501 -58.36 24.15 0.02
N THR A 502 -59.64 24.19 -0.32
CA THR A 502 -60.61 25.07 0.35
C THR A 502 -62.01 24.50 0.22
N GLN A 503 -62.74 24.63 1.32
CA GLN A 503 -64.12 24.24 1.55
C GLN A 503 -65.09 25.00 0.63
N GLY A 504 -66.22 24.35 0.36
CA GLY A 504 -67.39 24.87 -0.36
C GLY A 504 -68.32 23.71 -0.67
#